data_AF-A0A075MRE0-F1
#
_entry.id   AF-A0A075MRE0-F1
#
_cell.length_a   1.000
_cell.length_b   1.000
_cell.length_c   1.000
_cell.angle_alpha   90.00
_cell.angle_beta   90.00
_cell.angle_gamma   90.00
#
_symmetry.space_group_name_H-M   'P 1'
#
loop_
_entity.id
_entity.type
_entity.pdbx_description
1 polymer ?
#
loop_
_entity_poly.entity_id
_entity_poly.type
_entity_poly.pdbx_seq_one_letter_code
_entity_poly.pdbx_strand_id
1 'polypeptide(L)' 'MIRRRTSASDVISTRTFRNCSFCGSPIPAGTGLMHVRNDGRILWTCSDKCKKNLFVLRRDARKLKWTERYVKGGAQVKKK' A
#
# COMPACT_ATOMS: atom_id res chain seq x y z
N MET A 1 7.86 19.47 5.96
CA MET A 1 7.24 18.39 6.76
C MET A 1 7.89 17.06 6.43
N ILE A 2 9.02 16.79 7.08
CA ILE A 2 9.84 15.59 6.87
C ILE A 2 9.16 14.44 7.60
N ARG A 3 8.50 13.53 6.85
CA ARG A 3 7.97 12.30 7.44
C ARG A 3 9.15 11.43 7.85
N ARG A 4 9.32 11.26 9.16
CA ARG A 4 10.27 10.31 9.76
C ARG A 4 10.23 9.01 8.96
N ARG A 5 11.36 8.62 8.39
CA ARG A 5 11.57 7.24 7.94
C ARG A 5 11.42 6.42 9.22
N THR A 6 10.30 5.75 9.41
CA THR A 6 10.24 4.64 10.36
C THR A 6 11.29 3.66 9.86
N SER A 7 12.39 3.57 10.60
CA SER A 7 13.51 2.70 10.29
C SER A 7 12.98 1.30 10.02
N ALA A 8 13.45 0.70 8.93
CA ALA A 8 13.10 -0.67 8.55
C ALA A 8 13.46 -1.70 9.66
N SER A 9 14.25 -1.29 10.65
CA SER A 9 14.75 -2.08 11.77
C SER A 9 13.72 -2.33 12.89
N ASP A 10 12.63 -1.56 13.00
CA ASP A 10 11.59 -1.81 14.04
C ASP A 10 10.50 -2.82 13.57
N VAL A 11 10.61 -3.33 12.33
CA VAL A 11 9.64 -4.26 11.70
C VAL A 11 10.10 -5.73 11.79
N ILE A 12 11.10 -6.07 12.61
CA ILE A 12 11.70 -7.41 12.62
C ILE A 12 11.09 -8.35 13.68
N SER A 13 10.15 -7.89 14.52
CA SER A 13 9.55 -8.73 15.58
C SER A 13 8.02 -8.72 15.67
N THR A 14 7.32 -8.51 14.54
CA THR A 14 5.85 -8.68 14.52
C THR A 14 5.44 -9.57 13.36
N ARG A 15 4.66 -10.63 13.67
CA ARG A 15 4.09 -11.53 12.67
C ARG A 15 3.43 -10.72 11.55
N THR A 16 3.83 -10.96 10.32
CA THR A 16 3.22 -10.35 9.14
C THR A 16 1.87 -11.02 8.89
N PHE A 17 0.80 -10.23 8.81
CA PHE A 17 -0.55 -10.79 8.63
C PHE A 17 -0.94 -10.82 7.15
N ARG A 18 -0.77 -9.69 6.46
CA ARG A 18 -1.18 -9.50 5.05
C ARG A 18 -0.29 -8.48 4.35
N ASN A 19 -0.32 -8.48 3.02
CA ASN A 19 0.35 -7.47 2.21
C ASN A 19 -0.58 -6.27 1.97
N CYS A 20 0.02 -5.08 1.93
CA CYS A 20 -0.69 -3.86 1.55
C CYS A 20 -1.10 -3.91 0.08
N SER A 21 -2.40 -3.68 -0.19
CA SER A 21 -2.97 -3.66 -1.54
C SER A 21 -2.41 -2.54 -2.42
N PHE A 22 -1.84 -1.49 -1.81
CA PHE A 22 -1.25 -0.36 -2.53
C PHE A 22 0.25 -0.52 -2.76
N CYS A 23 1.05 -0.43 -1.71
CA CYS A 23 2.51 -0.37 -1.83
C CYS A 23 3.16 -1.74 -2.03
N GLY A 24 2.47 -2.84 -1.70
CA GLY A 24 3.02 -4.21 -1.75
C GLY A 24 3.64 -4.70 -0.44
N SER A 25 4.06 -3.77 0.41
CA SER A 25 4.81 -4.06 1.64
C SER A 25 4.00 -4.89 2.63
N PRO A 26 4.67 -5.75 3.43
CA PRO A 26 4.00 -6.52 4.47
C PRO A 26 3.45 -5.60 5.56
N ILE A 27 2.27 -5.93 6.08
CA ILE A 27 1.62 -5.24 7.19
C ILE A 27 1.90 -6.05 8.47
N PRO A 28 2.52 -5.44 9.49
CA PRO A 28 2.68 -6.08 10.79
C PRO A 28 1.33 -6.28 11.46
N ALA A 29 1.16 -7.39 12.18
CA ALA A 29 -0.07 -7.69 12.91
C ALA A 29 -0.42 -6.55 13.89
N GLY A 30 -1.71 -6.26 14.04
CA GLY A 30 -2.20 -5.15 14.87
C GLY A 30 -2.03 -3.75 14.26
N THR A 31 -1.49 -3.64 13.04
CA THR A 31 -1.31 -2.37 12.34
C THR A 31 -2.07 -2.35 11.01
N GLY A 32 -2.35 -1.14 10.51
CA GLY A 32 -2.97 -0.91 9.22
C GLY A 32 -4.47 -0.68 9.31
N LEU A 33 -5.09 -0.54 8.13
CA LEU A 33 -6.53 -0.31 8.01
C LEU A 33 -7.13 -1.28 6.99
N MET A 34 -8.25 -1.87 7.38
CA MET A 34 -9.12 -2.63 6.51
C MET A 34 -10.20 -1.72 5.93
N HIS A 35 -10.26 -1.61 4.61
CA HIS A 35 -11.34 -0.90 3.92
C HIS A 35 -12.17 -1.88 3.10
N VAL A 36 -13.46 -1.96 3.42
CA VAL A 36 -14.42 -2.81 2.71
C VAL A 36 -15.14 -1.93 1.68
N ARG A 37 -15.05 -2.32 0.40
CA ARG A 37 -15.81 -1.67 -0.68
C ARG A 37 -17.25 -2.19 -0.70
N ASN A 38 -18.15 -1.43 -1.31
CA ASN A 38 -19.54 -1.85 -1.54
C ASN A 38 -19.63 -3.18 -2.33
N ASP A 39 -18.63 -3.48 -3.17
CA ASP A 39 -18.51 -4.74 -3.90
C ASP A 39 -18.13 -5.96 -3.00
N GLY A 40 -18.02 -5.78 -1.69
CA GLY A 40 -17.53 -6.78 -0.73
C GLY A 40 -16.02 -6.99 -0.73
N ARG A 41 -15.27 -6.33 -1.62
CA ARG A 41 -13.80 -6.47 -1.71
C ARG A 41 -13.11 -5.78 -0.54
N ILE A 42 -12.21 -6.53 0.10
CA ILE A 42 -11.43 -6.05 1.24
C ILE A 42 -10.07 -5.55 0.74
N LEU A 43 -9.77 -4.28 0.99
CA LEU A 43 -8.49 -3.64 0.70
C LEU A 43 -7.74 -3.38 2.00
N TRP A 44 -6.54 -3.93 2.11
CA TRP A 44 -5.67 -3.74 3.27
C TRP A 44 -4.63 -2.67 2.98
N THR A 45 -4.45 -1.72 3.91
CA THR A 45 -3.48 -0.64 3.77
C THR A 45 -2.57 -0.56 4.98
N CYS A 46 -1.28 -0.31 4.76
CA CYS A 46 -0.28 -0.22 5.84
C CYS A 46 -0.29 1.12 6.57
N SER A 47 -0.68 2.21 5.89
CA SER A 47 -0.59 3.57 6.43
C SER A 47 -1.58 4.52 5.75
N ASP A 48 -1.82 5.67 6.39
CA ASP A 48 -2.64 6.75 5.83
C ASP A 48 -2.10 7.29 4.50
N LYS A 49 -0.78 7.19 4.27
CA LYS A 49 -0.20 7.54 2.97
C LYS A 49 -0.82 6.68 1.87
N CYS A 50 -0.88 5.36 2.10
CA CYS A 50 -1.45 4.41 1.15
C CYS A 50 -2.96 4.59 1.02
N LYS A 51 -3.67 4.82 2.14
CA LYS A 51 -5.12 5.13 2.14
C LYS A 51 -5.44 6.36 1.29
N LYS A 52 -4.79 7.49 1.54
CA LYS A 52 -5.03 8.74 0.78
C LYS A 52 -4.72 8.56 -0.70
N ASN A 53 -3.63 7.84 -1.01
CA ASN A 53 -3.21 7.66 -2.38
C ASN A 53 -4.15 6.73 -3.18
N LEU A 54 -4.72 5.71 -2.52
CA LEU A 54 -5.75 4.84 -3.09
C LEU A 54 -7.10 5.54 -3.25
N PHE A 55 -7.63 6.14 -2.18
CA PHE A 55 -9.05 6.52 -2.12
C PHE A 55 -9.31 7.97 -2.52
N VAL A 56 -8.44 8.89 -2.10
CA VAL A 56 -8.60 10.33 -2.36
C VAL A 56 -7.96 10.70 -3.68
N LEU A 57 -6.68 10.36 -3.85
CA LEU A 57 -5.91 10.76 -5.03
C LEU A 57 -6.06 9.79 -6.21
N ARG A 58 -6.64 8.59 -5.98
CA ARG A 58 -6.91 7.57 -7.01
C ARG A 58 -5.71 7.26 -7.90
N ARG A 59 -4.49 7.29 -7.33
CA ARG A 59 -3.26 7.04 -8.10
C ARG A 59 -2.99 5.56 -8.20
N ASP A 60 -2.48 5.13 -9.36
CA ASP A 60 -2.01 3.76 -9.56
C ASP A 60 -0.66 3.54 -8.90
N ALA A 61 -0.54 2.52 -8.05
CA ALA A 61 0.73 2.16 -7.40
C ALA A 61 1.83 1.89 -8.43
N ARG A 62 1.49 1.23 -9.54
CA ARG A 62 2.44 0.82 -10.58
C ARG A 62 3.18 1.98 -11.25
N LYS A 63 2.64 3.19 -11.18
CA LYS A 63 3.26 4.41 -11.72
C LYS A 63 4.19 5.12 -10.72
N LEU A 64 4.14 4.74 -9.45
CA LEU A 64 4.84 5.42 -8.35
C LEU A 64 6.11 4.66 -7.95
N LYS A 65 7.27 5.28 -8.21
CA LYS A 65 8.61 4.73 -7.98
C LYS A 65 8.90 4.26 -6.54
N TRP A 66 8.18 4.80 -5.56
CA TRP A 66 8.40 4.47 -4.14
C TRP A 66 7.63 3.23 -3.67
N THR A 67 6.80 2.64 -4.51
CA THR A 67 6.06 1.41 -4.19
C THR A 67 6.79 0.19 -4.72
N GLU A 68 6.67 -0.95 -4.05
CA GLU A 68 7.25 -2.22 -4.51
C GLU A 68 6.54 -2.74 -5.76
N ARG A 69 5.33 -2.25 -6.03
CA ARG A 69 4.53 -2.58 -7.22
C ARG A 69 4.89 -1.75 -8.45
N TYR A 70 5.90 -0.89 -8.36
CA TYR A 70 6.32 -0.04 -9.47
C TYR A 70 6.82 -0.87 -10.67
N VAL A 71 6.36 -0.52 -11.87
CA VAL A 71 6.81 -1.17 -13.12
C VAL A 71 7.56 -0.14 -13.97
N LYS A 72 8.85 -0.39 -14.22
CA LYS A 72 9.67 0.45 -15.09
C LYS A 72 9.16 0.32 -16.53
N GLY A 73 8.78 1.44 -17.14
CA GLY A 73 8.14 1.47 -18.47
C GLY A 73 6.62 1.68 -18.44
N GLY A 74 6.02 1.83 -17.26
CA GLY A 74 4.58 2.10 -17.11
C GLY A 74 3.74 0.83 -17.10
N ALA A 75 2.63 0.87 -16.37
CA ALA A 75 1.68 -0.23 -16.35
C ALA A 75 0.91 -0.26 -17.68
N GLN A 76 1.08 -1.33 -18.45
CA GLN A 76 0.23 -1.63 -19.60
C GLN A 76 -1.18 -1.89 -19.09
N VAL A 77 -2.04 -0.87 -19.09
CA VAL A 77 -3.46 -1.04 -18.83
C VAL A 77 -4.05 -1.58 -20.13
N LYS A 78 -4.32 -2.89 -20.19
CA LYS A 78 -5.16 -3.44 -21.27
C LYS A 78 -6.51 -2.72 -21.17
N LYS A 79 -6.76 -1.77 -22.06
CA LYS A 79 -8.09 -1.19 -22.25
C LYS A 79 -8.95 -2.33 -22.82
N LYS A 80 -10.02 -2.67 -22.11
CA LYS A 80 -11.09 -3.53 -22.62
C LYS A 80 -12.18 -2.63 -23.17
#